data_AF-A0AAC8QBE3-F1
#
_entry.id   AF-A0AAC8QBE3-F1
#
_cell.length_a   1.000
_cell.length_b   1.000
_cell.length_c   1.000
_cell.angle_alpha   90.00
_cell.angle_beta   90.00
_cell.angle_gamma   90.00
#
_symmetry.space_group_name_H-M   'P 1'
#
loop_
_entity.id
_entity.type
_entity.pdbx_description
1 polymer ?
#
loop_
_entity_poly.entity_id
_entity_poly.type
_entity_poly.pdbx_seq_one_letter_code
_entity_poly.pdbx_strand_id
1 'polypeptide(L)'
;MTHSYRVSTAARRGWKSLAWCLAAGLSLLTGAEALAQEQEEPGEDPKIYSETVLEEGEGYQLKLITGILVDDEKPESYSREFYTLTSLSALETLKLPIALQEDLKLAFEAAKAQEDKVFSIDKRIVDELRIAEEKGELTPYLKEISEPLDEGEVQGMGPFGSCSDQIHSRSKSFSINTPINTSTNFGGGFSGSFYTTGNMSGSATGEVVIKVKRSKVFWVCIPYAIRFGHARAWGNASVSNDSSINGSLSYAFNWQQQIAKPHLGSLNFAIGPLPVHIGFNLPIELGVSINATVTGTIAYNGQQTATGSFDYTCNSSNCSGYASYSLGSAPTPQPVTASVSGRIYPTLWAQVSVRAYLYSESIAYAQVGVRPYLYGDFWGYYGNTCGDANGDFINETVSALTFDLDWQLYITARTSVLGSTNNWNLWNTSRRHIRFWDLLSGGSSAIRPTLLGPSSTTVNTFTNYSSRMRPCWPYGDTVSSRFSWGDGTLSSYSAAPSTTTTRAKAWSTAGTLGVQSTALSDSHGRSLNASTLRKVQVN
;
A
#
# COMPACT_ATOMS: atom_id res chain seq x y z
N MET A 1 -73.40 -6.85 38.28
CA MET A 1 -72.95 -7.99 39.10
C MET A 1 -71.64 -8.51 38.48
N THR A 2 -70.53 -7.78 38.46
CA THR A 2 -69.61 -7.28 39.52
C THR A 2 -68.93 -8.35 40.37
N HIS A 3 -67.60 -8.41 40.18
CA HIS A 3 -66.51 -8.82 41.09
C HIS A 3 -66.41 -10.29 41.50
N SER A 4 -65.24 -10.89 41.76
CA SER A 4 -63.80 -10.56 41.65
C SER A 4 -63.06 -11.85 42.05
N TYR A 5 -61.89 -12.16 41.51
CA TYR A 5 -60.64 -12.28 42.30
C TYR A 5 -59.40 -12.54 41.43
N ARG A 6 -58.45 -11.61 41.63
CA ARG A 6 -57.00 -11.51 41.40
C ARG A 6 -56.21 -12.73 40.92
N VAL A 7 -55.35 -12.48 39.92
CA VAL A 7 -54.00 -13.07 39.82
C VAL A 7 -52.99 -11.92 39.76
N SER A 8 -51.94 -12.03 40.56
CA SER A 8 -50.93 -11.01 40.81
C SER A 8 -49.89 -10.92 39.69
N THR A 9 -49.61 -9.70 39.26
CA THR A 9 -48.42 -9.34 38.47
C THR A 9 -47.24 -9.11 39.40
N ALA A 10 -46.23 -9.96 39.35
CA ALA A 10 -44.92 -9.72 39.97
C ALA A 10 -43.98 -8.98 39.00
N ALA A 11 -43.17 -8.11 39.58
CA ALA A 11 -42.62 -6.91 38.98
C ALA A 11 -41.38 -7.13 38.08
N ARG A 12 -41.35 -6.40 36.96
CA ARG A 12 -40.14 -6.03 36.22
C ARG A 12 -39.23 -5.17 37.12
N ARG A 13 -38.32 -5.79 37.86
CA ARG A 13 -37.17 -5.15 38.52
C ARG A 13 -35.94 -6.01 38.28
N GLY A 14 -34.90 -5.44 37.66
CA GLY A 14 -33.61 -6.12 37.59
C GLY A 14 -32.62 -5.67 36.52
N TRP A 15 -32.98 -4.85 35.52
CA TRP A 15 -32.06 -4.50 34.41
C TRP A 15 -31.64 -3.03 34.34
N LYS A 16 -31.99 -2.20 35.35
CA LYS A 16 -31.59 -0.77 35.42
C LYS A 16 -30.56 -0.43 36.50
N SER A 17 -29.96 -1.43 37.15
CA SER A 17 -28.97 -1.21 38.22
C SER A 17 -27.60 -1.84 37.96
N LEU A 18 -27.36 -2.39 36.76
CA LEU A 18 -26.01 -2.77 36.30
C LEU A 18 -25.39 -1.72 35.35
N ALA A 19 -26.18 -0.75 34.89
CA ALA A 19 -25.75 0.34 34.00
C ALA A 19 -25.29 1.61 34.75
N TRP A 20 -25.17 1.56 36.08
CA TRP A 20 -24.79 2.72 36.93
C TRP A 20 -23.51 2.51 37.75
N CYS A 21 -22.78 1.40 37.52
CA CYS A 21 -21.44 1.19 38.09
C CYS A 21 -20.30 1.17 37.05
N LEU A 22 -20.58 1.59 35.82
CA LEU A 22 -19.58 1.85 34.76
C LEU A 22 -19.54 3.33 34.33
N ALA A 23 -19.98 4.23 35.22
CA ALA A 23 -20.01 5.68 35.02
C ALA A 23 -19.28 6.44 36.15
N ALA A 24 -18.33 5.80 36.84
CA ALA A 24 -17.48 6.43 37.85
C ALA A 24 -16.01 6.09 37.57
N GLY A 25 -15.45 6.78 36.57
CA GLY A 25 -14.04 6.73 36.20
C GLY A 25 -13.70 7.67 35.05
N LEU A 26 -14.54 8.70 34.83
CA LEU A 26 -14.49 9.56 33.65
C LEU A 26 -14.93 10.98 34.03
N SER A 27 -14.23 11.57 34.99
CA SER A 27 -14.26 13.02 35.27
C SER A 27 -13.27 13.31 36.38
N LEU A 28 -12.01 13.57 36.01
CA LEU A 28 -11.02 14.40 36.70
C LEU A 28 -9.69 14.22 35.97
N LEU A 29 -9.52 14.96 34.87
CA LEU A 29 -8.26 15.49 34.33
C LEU A 29 -8.65 16.43 33.16
N THR A 30 -9.48 17.43 33.47
CA THR A 30 -9.52 18.68 32.71
C THR A 30 -8.36 19.53 33.18
N GLY A 31 -7.58 20.08 32.25
CA GLY A 31 -6.61 21.13 32.56
C GLY A 31 -5.15 20.69 32.45
N ALA A 32 -4.77 20.18 31.29
CA ALA A 32 -3.56 20.70 30.67
C ALA A 32 -4.00 21.14 29.28
N GLU A 33 -4.27 22.44 29.14
CA GLU A 33 -3.99 23.10 27.87
C GLU A 33 -2.54 22.72 27.55
N ALA A 34 -2.36 21.69 26.73
CA ALA A 34 -1.16 21.58 25.96
C ALA A 34 -1.19 22.83 25.09
N LEU A 35 -0.57 23.90 25.61
CA LEU A 35 -0.03 24.96 24.80
C LEU A 35 0.56 24.23 23.60
N ALA A 36 -0.09 24.42 22.45
CA ALA A 36 0.60 24.31 21.20
C ALA A 36 1.79 25.24 21.36
N GLN A 37 2.92 24.71 21.82
CA GLN A 37 4.17 25.17 21.27
C GLN A 37 3.93 25.00 19.78
N GLU A 38 3.72 26.13 19.10
CA GLU A 38 4.31 26.34 17.79
C GLU A 38 5.66 25.66 17.87
N GLN A 39 5.68 24.41 17.41
CA GLN A 39 6.90 23.78 17.02
C GLN A 39 7.35 24.68 15.90
N GLU A 40 8.29 25.58 16.21
CA GLU A 40 9.01 26.38 15.23
C GLU A 40 9.18 25.47 14.02
N GLU A 41 8.60 25.87 12.89
CA GLU A 41 8.92 25.27 11.61
C GLU A 41 10.44 25.12 11.62
N PRO A 42 11.00 23.91 11.39
CA PRO A 42 12.45 23.78 11.28
C PRO A 42 12.86 24.81 10.23
N GLY A 43 13.60 25.84 10.69
CA GLY A 43 13.68 27.13 10.01
C GLY A 43 13.82 26.94 8.51
N GLU A 44 12.97 27.61 7.73
CA GLU A 44 13.01 27.56 6.26
C GLU A 44 14.47 27.62 5.83
N ASP A 45 15.01 26.49 5.35
CA ASP A 45 16.24 26.50 4.56
C ASP A 45 16.07 27.63 3.55
N PRO A 46 17.06 28.53 3.40
CA PRO A 46 16.92 29.69 2.51
C PRO A 46 16.44 29.16 1.17
N LYS A 47 15.26 29.58 0.68
CA LYS A 47 14.63 29.00 -0.52
C LYS A 47 15.65 28.96 -1.67
N ILE A 48 16.30 27.81 -1.83
CA ILE A 48 17.40 27.59 -2.78
C ILE A 48 16.84 27.60 -4.22
N TYR A 49 15.52 27.44 -4.33
CA TYR A 49 14.78 27.32 -5.58
C TYR A 49 13.35 27.88 -5.42
N SER A 50 12.87 28.62 -6.42
CA SER A 50 11.46 28.95 -6.57
C SER A 50 11.03 28.99 -8.05
N GLU A 51 9.76 28.71 -8.28
CA GLU A 51 9.13 28.66 -9.60
C GLU A 51 7.84 29.47 -9.58
N THR A 52 7.64 30.29 -10.62
CA THR A 52 6.40 31.06 -10.82
C THR A 52 5.92 30.83 -12.24
N VAL A 53 4.67 30.36 -12.41
CA VAL A 53 4.04 30.26 -13.73
C VAL A 53 3.71 31.68 -14.22
N LEU A 54 4.26 32.06 -15.37
CA LEU A 54 4.04 33.36 -16.01
C LEU A 54 2.91 33.30 -17.03
N GLU A 55 2.83 32.18 -17.76
CA GLU A 55 1.84 31.96 -18.82
C GLU A 55 1.51 30.48 -18.93
N GLU A 56 0.28 30.16 -19.33
CA GLU A 56 -0.17 28.80 -19.60
C GLU A 56 -1.00 28.79 -20.90
N GLY A 57 -0.72 27.83 -21.77
CA GLY A 57 -1.42 27.64 -23.03
C GLY A 57 -1.60 26.17 -23.36
N GLU A 58 -2.21 25.89 -24.52
CA GLU A 58 -2.46 24.51 -24.92
C GLU A 58 -1.13 23.77 -25.14
N GLY A 59 -0.81 22.86 -24.23
CA GLY A 59 0.38 22.04 -24.34
C GLY A 59 1.69 22.68 -23.86
N TYR A 60 1.65 23.87 -23.26
CA TYR A 60 2.85 24.51 -22.69
C TYR A 60 2.58 25.38 -21.45
N GLN A 61 3.63 25.59 -20.66
CA GLN A 61 3.69 26.61 -19.61
C GLN A 61 4.99 27.40 -19.73
N LEU A 62 4.92 28.73 -19.62
CA LEU A 62 6.07 29.60 -19.43
C LEU A 62 6.25 29.86 -17.94
N LYS A 63 7.46 29.69 -17.44
CA LYS A 63 7.74 29.79 -16.00
C LYS A 63 9.02 30.55 -15.73
N LEU A 64 9.02 31.37 -14.69
CA LEU A 64 10.22 31.94 -14.12
C LEU A 64 10.77 30.97 -13.07
N ILE A 65 12.00 30.53 -13.27
CA ILE A 65 12.74 29.67 -12.35
C ILE A 65 13.90 30.47 -11.78
N THR A 66 13.96 30.57 -10.45
CA THR A 66 15.03 31.26 -9.74
C THR A 66 15.66 30.33 -8.70
N GLY A 67 16.97 30.41 -8.51
CA GLY A 67 17.63 29.61 -7.48
C GLY A 67 19.13 29.85 -7.37
N ILE A 68 19.81 28.97 -6.64
CA ILE A 68 21.27 28.97 -6.46
C ILE A 68 21.82 27.60 -6.84
N LEU A 69 22.85 27.57 -7.69
CA LEU A 69 23.57 26.38 -8.13
C LEU A 69 24.54 25.88 -7.04
N VAL A 70 23.99 25.43 -5.92
CA VAL A 70 24.77 25.06 -4.72
C VAL A 70 25.63 23.80 -4.91
N ASP A 71 25.35 22.98 -5.92
CA ASP A 71 26.09 21.74 -6.20
C ASP A 71 27.19 21.89 -7.27
N ASP A 72 27.44 23.12 -7.76
CA ASP A 72 28.56 23.44 -8.66
C ASP A 72 29.79 23.95 -7.87
N GLU A 73 30.98 23.95 -8.48
CA GLU A 73 32.23 24.41 -7.82
C GLU A 73 32.16 25.86 -7.30
N LYS A 74 31.26 26.66 -7.88
CA LYS A 74 31.00 28.05 -7.49
C LYS A 74 29.49 28.26 -7.40
N PRO A 75 28.94 28.51 -6.20
CA PRO A 75 27.52 28.83 -6.05
C PRO A 75 27.18 30.10 -6.83
N GLU A 76 26.33 29.97 -7.84
CA GLU A 76 25.85 31.08 -8.68
C GLU A 76 24.32 31.15 -8.60
N SER A 77 23.79 32.37 -8.45
CA SER A 77 22.34 32.57 -8.52
C SER A 77 21.88 32.66 -9.96
N TYR A 78 20.71 32.09 -10.24
CA TYR A 78 20.09 32.16 -11.56
C TYR A 78 18.64 32.63 -11.44
N SER A 79 18.18 33.28 -12.52
CA SER A 79 16.79 33.69 -12.72
C SER A 79 16.52 33.60 -14.22
N ARG A 80 15.71 32.62 -14.63
CA ARG A 80 15.53 32.26 -16.04
C ARG A 80 14.11 31.86 -16.36
N GLU A 81 13.67 32.19 -17.56
CA GLU A 81 12.37 31.83 -18.09
C GLU A 81 12.48 30.53 -18.90
N PHE A 82 11.63 29.56 -18.59
CA PHE A 82 11.58 28.25 -19.24
C PHE A 82 10.21 27.97 -19.82
N TYR A 83 10.18 27.48 -21.06
CA TYR A 83 9.02 26.80 -21.63
C TYR A 83 9.06 25.33 -21.22
N THR A 84 8.00 24.87 -20.57
CA THR A 84 7.73 23.43 -20.39
C THR A 84 6.76 23.00 -21.47
N LEU A 85 7.22 22.20 -22.43
CA LEU A 85 6.42 21.68 -23.55
C LEU A 85 5.93 20.28 -23.27
N THR A 86 4.69 20.01 -23.69
CA THR A 86 3.97 18.79 -23.27
C THR A 86 3.29 18.07 -24.44
N SER A 87 3.14 18.75 -25.57
CA SER A 87 2.51 18.22 -26.77
C SER A 87 2.96 18.94 -28.03
N LEU A 88 2.65 18.35 -29.19
CA LEU A 88 2.96 18.91 -30.51
C LEU A 88 2.25 20.26 -30.76
N SER A 89 1.05 20.49 -30.20
CA SER A 89 0.32 21.76 -30.39
C SER A 89 1.05 22.98 -29.80
N ALA A 90 1.90 22.76 -28.79
CA ALA A 90 2.75 23.80 -28.25
C ALA A 90 3.79 24.32 -29.25
N LEU A 91 4.29 23.45 -30.14
CA LEU A 91 5.30 23.82 -31.14
C LEU A 91 4.75 24.82 -32.16
N GLU A 92 3.47 24.70 -32.51
CA GLU A 92 2.80 25.59 -33.44
C GLU A 92 2.51 26.96 -32.81
N THR A 93 2.16 26.96 -31.52
CA THR A 93 1.79 28.18 -30.78
C THR A 93 2.99 29.05 -30.46
N LEU A 94 4.11 28.44 -30.03
CA LEU A 94 5.29 29.16 -29.53
C LEU A 94 6.21 29.71 -30.63
N LYS A 95 5.95 29.37 -31.91
CA LYS A 95 6.76 29.80 -33.07
C LYS A 95 8.28 29.61 -32.83
N LEU A 96 8.65 28.40 -32.42
CA LEU A 96 10.05 28.07 -32.15
C LEU A 96 10.89 28.16 -33.45
N PRO A 97 12.20 28.43 -33.34
CA PRO A 97 13.15 28.35 -34.46
C PRO A 97 13.02 27.04 -35.24
N ILE A 98 13.21 27.09 -36.57
CA ILE A 98 12.90 25.97 -37.47
C ILE A 98 13.67 24.71 -37.05
N ALA A 99 14.96 24.86 -36.75
CA ALA A 99 15.81 23.75 -36.32
C ALA A 99 15.33 23.07 -35.02
N LEU A 100 14.74 23.83 -34.10
CA LEU A 100 14.20 23.29 -32.84
C LEU A 100 12.83 22.65 -33.08
N GLN A 101 12.00 23.25 -33.94
CA GLN A 101 10.69 22.73 -34.28
C GLN A 101 10.79 21.34 -34.92
N GLU A 102 11.71 21.15 -35.87
CA GLU A 102 11.93 19.85 -36.52
C GLU A 102 12.46 18.79 -35.54
N ASP A 103 13.47 19.13 -34.73
CA ASP A 103 14.05 18.19 -33.76
C ASP A 103 13.04 17.80 -32.66
N LEU A 104 12.30 18.78 -32.11
CA LEU A 104 11.27 18.51 -31.12
C LEU A 104 10.12 17.70 -31.73
N LYS A 105 9.69 18.00 -32.95
CA LYS A 105 8.65 17.22 -33.63
C LYS A 105 9.08 15.78 -33.81
N LEU A 106 10.29 15.54 -34.30
CA LEU A 106 10.87 14.19 -34.38
C LEU A 106 10.93 13.53 -33.00
N ALA A 107 11.31 14.27 -31.96
CA ALA A 107 11.37 13.75 -30.60
C ALA A 107 9.99 13.40 -30.02
N PHE A 108 8.95 14.21 -30.29
CA PHE A 108 7.56 13.94 -29.91
C PHE A 108 6.94 12.78 -30.68
N GLU A 109 7.29 12.61 -31.97
CA GLU A 109 6.83 11.51 -32.82
C GLU A 109 7.56 10.19 -32.51
N ALA A 110 8.87 10.27 -32.24
CA ALA A 110 9.68 9.14 -31.79
C ALA A 110 9.30 8.71 -30.37
N ALA A 111 8.84 9.65 -29.54
CA ALA A 111 8.19 9.34 -28.29
C ALA A 111 6.85 8.62 -28.56
N LYS A 112 6.95 7.29 -28.77
CA LYS A 112 5.79 6.37 -28.79
C LYS A 112 4.92 6.61 -27.55
N ALA A 113 3.74 5.99 -27.46
CA ALA A 113 2.84 6.03 -26.29
C ALA A 113 3.47 5.59 -24.93
N GLN A 114 4.79 5.40 -24.88
CA GLN A 114 5.61 4.82 -23.82
C GLN A 114 6.89 5.65 -23.54
N GLU A 115 7.04 6.87 -24.07
CA GLU A 115 8.17 7.75 -23.75
C GLU A 115 7.72 9.14 -23.32
N ASP A 116 8.54 9.79 -22.47
CA ASP A 116 8.32 11.14 -21.99
C ASP A 116 8.24 12.17 -23.12
N LYS A 117 7.15 12.93 -23.10
CA LYS A 117 6.84 14.03 -24.03
C LYS A 117 7.11 15.41 -23.42
N VAL A 118 8.02 15.49 -22.44
CA VAL A 118 8.28 16.74 -21.72
C VAL A 118 9.66 17.26 -21.98
N PHE A 119 9.70 18.51 -22.43
CA PHE A 119 10.91 19.26 -22.70
C PHE A 119 10.86 20.56 -21.90
N SER A 120 11.90 20.80 -21.09
CA SER A 120 12.12 22.11 -20.49
C SER A 120 13.14 22.86 -21.34
N ILE A 121 12.75 24.01 -21.89
CA ILE A 121 13.51 24.79 -22.87
C ILE A 121 13.75 26.19 -22.33
N ASP A 122 15.00 26.63 -22.31
CA ASP A 122 15.35 28.00 -21.89
C ASP A 122 14.87 29.01 -22.95
N LYS A 123 13.98 29.93 -22.55
CA LYS A 123 13.39 30.93 -23.44
C LYS A 123 14.44 31.85 -24.04
N ARG A 124 15.50 32.20 -23.31
CA ARG A 124 16.57 33.07 -23.82
C ARG A 124 17.28 32.40 -24.98
N ILE A 125 17.55 31.09 -24.87
CA ILE A 125 18.18 30.32 -25.96
C ILE A 125 17.26 30.32 -27.20
N VAL A 126 15.96 30.11 -27.01
CA VAL A 126 14.96 30.18 -28.11
C VAL A 126 14.96 31.55 -28.79
N ASP A 127 14.94 32.63 -28.02
CA ASP A 127 14.94 34.00 -28.55
C ASP A 127 16.23 34.34 -29.30
N GLU A 128 17.39 33.94 -28.77
CA GLU A 128 18.70 34.18 -29.38
C GLU A 128 18.89 33.36 -30.66
N LEU A 129 18.36 32.14 -30.70
CA LEU A 129 18.35 31.30 -31.90
C LEU A 129 17.52 31.92 -33.02
N ARG A 130 16.35 32.49 -32.69
CA ARG A 130 15.52 33.21 -33.66
C ARG A 130 16.25 34.42 -34.25
N ILE A 131 16.95 35.19 -33.41
CA ILE A 131 17.80 36.30 -33.86
C ILE A 131 18.93 35.80 -34.76
N ALA A 132 19.56 34.67 -34.42
CA ALA A 132 20.64 34.09 -35.22
C ALA A 132 20.16 33.60 -36.59
N GLU A 133 18.97 32.99 -36.67
CA GLU A 133 18.34 32.58 -37.94
C GLU A 133 18.04 33.80 -38.81
N GLU A 134 17.50 34.88 -38.24
CA GLU A 134 17.23 36.13 -38.98
C GLU A 134 18.50 36.82 -39.50
N LYS A 135 19.59 36.79 -38.73
CA LYS A 135 20.86 37.42 -39.09
C LYS A 135 21.78 36.54 -39.93
N GLY A 136 21.56 35.23 -39.95
CA GLY A 136 22.46 34.27 -40.59
C GLY A 136 23.81 34.07 -39.87
N GLU A 137 23.91 34.48 -38.60
CA GLU A 137 25.12 34.30 -37.77
C GLU A 137 24.77 34.08 -36.29
N LEU A 138 25.66 33.41 -35.54
CA LEU A 138 25.49 33.22 -34.10
C LEU A 138 25.57 34.54 -33.33
N THR A 139 24.63 34.75 -32.41
CA THR A 139 24.70 35.88 -31.48
C THR A 139 25.86 35.71 -30.48
N PRO A 140 26.33 36.78 -29.82
CA PRO A 140 27.38 36.68 -28.82
C PRO A 140 27.07 35.68 -27.70
N TYR A 141 25.79 35.61 -27.28
CA TYR A 141 25.36 34.67 -26.27
C TYR A 141 25.42 33.21 -26.77
N LEU A 142 24.96 32.94 -28.00
CA LEU A 142 25.05 31.58 -28.56
C LEU A 142 26.49 31.13 -28.77
N LYS A 143 27.41 32.05 -29.09
CA LYS A 143 28.85 31.74 -29.20
C LYS A 143 29.46 31.35 -27.85
N GLU A 144 28.96 31.90 -26.75
CA GLU A 144 29.43 31.59 -25.40
C GLU A 144 29.02 30.18 -24.96
N ILE A 145 27.81 29.77 -25.32
CA ILE A 145 27.26 28.46 -24.94
C ILE A 145 27.46 27.37 -25.99
N SER A 146 28.11 27.70 -27.11
CA SER A 146 28.31 26.76 -28.22
C SER A 146 29.35 25.71 -27.90
N GLU A 147 29.03 24.47 -28.23
CA GLU A 147 29.92 23.32 -28.12
C GLU A 147 30.45 22.89 -29.50
N PRO A 148 31.64 22.29 -29.57
CA PRO A 148 32.13 21.68 -30.80
C PRO A 148 31.21 20.52 -31.25
N LEU A 149 31.22 20.23 -32.56
CA LEU A 149 30.56 19.04 -33.09
C LEU A 149 31.19 17.77 -32.51
N ASP A 150 30.39 16.72 -32.33
CA ASP A 150 30.91 15.45 -31.81
C ASP A 150 31.86 14.78 -32.82
N GLU A 151 33.01 14.31 -32.35
CA GLU A 151 33.95 13.50 -33.15
C GLU A 151 33.60 12.00 -32.98
N GLY A 152 32.99 11.37 -33.99
CA GLY A 152 32.66 9.93 -33.93
C GLY A 152 31.97 9.35 -35.17
N GLU A 153 32.37 8.12 -35.52
CA GLU A 153 32.05 7.35 -36.74
C GLU A 153 30.54 7.04 -36.93
N VAL A 154 29.89 7.67 -37.91
CA VAL A 154 28.68 7.09 -38.53
C VAL A 154 28.78 7.23 -40.05
N GLN A 155 28.94 6.08 -40.71
CA GLN A 155 28.80 5.95 -42.15
C GLN A 155 27.42 6.48 -42.57
N GLY A 156 27.42 7.60 -43.29
CA GLY A 156 26.28 8.03 -44.08
C GLY A 156 25.49 9.22 -43.53
N MET A 157 26.13 10.38 -43.40
CA MET A 157 25.54 11.68 -43.79
C MET A 157 26.60 12.80 -43.77
N GLY A 158 27.26 13.06 -44.91
CA GLY A 158 28.03 14.28 -45.19
C GLY A 158 29.32 14.53 -44.38
N PRO A 159 30.19 15.46 -44.82
CA PRO A 159 31.51 15.70 -44.22
C PRO A 159 31.48 16.56 -42.94
N PHE A 160 30.38 16.57 -42.19
CA PHE A 160 30.16 17.51 -41.08
C PHE A 160 29.55 16.78 -39.88
N GLY A 161 30.21 16.85 -38.71
CA GLY A 161 29.81 16.13 -37.49
C GLY A 161 28.38 16.38 -36.99
N SER A 162 27.95 15.56 -36.03
CA SER A 162 26.61 15.55 -35.42
C SER A 162 26.59 16.21 -34.04
N CYS A 163 25.38 16.54 -33.56
CA CYS A 163 25.12 16.97 -32.18
C CYS A 163 24.25 15.93 -31.50
N SER A 164 24.86 14.92 -30.89
CA SER A 164 24.13 13.87 -30.15
C SER A 164 23.67 14.36 -28.77
N ASP A 165 22.72 13.69 -28.13
CA ASP A 165 22.30 14.06 -26.77
C ASP A 165 23.43 13.74 -25.76
N GLN A 166 23.75 14.67 -24.85
CA GLN A 166 24.67 14.39 -23.74
C GLN A 166 23.91 13.79 -22.55
N ILE A 167 24.52 12.80 -21.89
CA ILE A 167 23.93 12.11 -20.74
C ILE A 167 24.64 12.56 -19.46
N HIS A 168 23.88 13.04 -18.49
CA HIS A 168 24.37 13.45 -17.18
C HIS A 168 23.70 12.64 -16.09
N SER A 169 24.49 12.10 -15.16
CA SER A 169 23.99 11.44 -13.96
C SER A 169 24.35 12.25 -12.71
N ARG A 170 23.42 12.32 -11.77
CA ARG A 170 23.61 12.86 -10.42
C ARG A 170 22.94 11.97 -9.40
N SER A 171 23.61 11.78 -8.26
CA SER A 171 23.09 10.96 -7.16
C SER A 171 23.15 11.69 -5.84
N LYS A 172 22.17 11.46 -4.96
CA LYS A 172 22.14 11.97 -3.59
C LYS A 172 21.70 10.87 -2.63
N SER A 173 22.44 10.72 -1.54
CA SER A 173 22.12 9.80 -0.45
C SER A 173 21.41 10.55 0.67
N PHE A 174 20.41 9.90 1.28
CA PHE A 174 19.62 10.44 2.37
C PHE A 174 19.40 9.38 3.44
N SER A 175 19.37 9.83 4.69
CA SER A 175 19.02 9.02 5.85
C SER A 175 17.63 9.41 6.31
N ILE A 176 16.77 8.43 6.52
CA ILE A 176 15.39 8.60 6.93
C ILE A 176 15.30 8.13 8.38
N ASN A 177 14.72 8.98 9.23
CA ASN A 177 14.24 8.59 10.54
C ASN A 177 12.98 9.40 10.84
N THR A 178 11.81 8.79 10.65
CA THR A 178 10.53 9.48 10.75
C THR A 178 9.60 8.69 11.66
N PRO A 179 9.23 9.22 12.84
CA PRO A 179 8.16 8.64 13.63
C PRO A 179 6.83 8.83 12.89
N ILE A 180 6.02 7.79 12.90
CA ILE A 180 4.64 7.81 12.43
C ILE A 180 3.78 7.93 13.68
N ASN A 181 2.97 8.98 13.76
CA ASN A 181 1.93 9.11 14.77
C ASN A 181 0.73 9.81 14.13
N THR A 182 -0.35 9.07 13.89
CA THR A 182 -1.54 9.60 13.23
C THR A 182 -2.79 9.01 13.86
N SER A 183 -3.75 9.89 14.15
CA SER A 183 -5.09 9.53 14.56
C SER A 183 -6.08 10.17 13.60
N THR A 184 -7.06 9.41 13.15
CA THR A 184 -8.14 9.90 12.30
C THR A 184 -9.46 9.37 12.82
N ASN A 185 -10.40 10.27 13.06
CA ASN A 185 -11.78 9.93 13.37
C ASN A 185 -12.59 9.97 12.09
N PHE A 186 -13.45 8.96 11.91
CA PHE A 186 -14.31 8.86 10.75
C PHE A 186 -15.75 9.16 11.12
N GLY A 187 -16.47 9.77 10.18
CA GLY A 187 -17.92 9.94 10.20
C GLY A 187 -18.54 9.40 8.91
N GLY A 188 -19.84 9.08 8.95
CA GLY A 188 -20.54 8.43 7.84
C GLY A 188 -20.57 6.91 7.99
N GLY A 189 -20.52 6.16 6.88
CA GLY A 189 -20.66 4.69 6.82
C GLY A 189 -19.71 3.85 7.64
N PHE A 190 -18.68 4.48 8.20
CA PHE A 190 -17.87 3.94 9.28
C PHE A 190 -17.80 5.03 10.37
N SER A 191 -18.24 4.69 11.58
CA SER A 191 -18.16 5.54 12.76
C SER A 191 -17.13 4.95 13.72
N GLY A 192 -15.95 5.56 13.77
CA GLY A 192 -14.83 5.02 14.53
C GLY A 192 -13.56 5.86 14.42
N SER A 193 -12.48 5.36 15.00
CA SER A 193 -11.15 5.92 14.91
C SER A 193 -10.17 4.91 14.34
N PHE A 194 -9.20 5.41 13.59
CA PHE A 194 -7.99 4.71 13.23
C PHE A 194 -6.82 5.45 13.87
N TYR A 195 -5.98 4.70 14.57
CA TYR A 195 -4.78 5.20 15.21
C TYR A 195 -3.60 4.38 14.74
N THR A 196 -2.54 5.02 14.30
CA THR A 196 -1.31 4.33 13.94
C THR A 196 -0.11 5.03 14.53
N THR A 197 0.77 4.21 15.09
CA THR A 197 2.10 4.61 15.54
C THR A 197 3.15 3.74 14.91
N GLY A 198 4.36 4.25 14.77
CA GLY A 198 5.45 3.50 14.18
C GLY A 198 6.72 4.30 14.12
N ASN A 199 7.81 3.63 13.80
CA ASN A 199 9.05 4.29 13.44
C ASN A 199 9.51 3.75 12.11
N MET A 200 9.93 4.65 11.25
CA MET A 200 10.55 4.31 9.99
C MET A 200 11.97 4.82 9.99
N SER A 201 12.91 3.93 9.72
CA SER A 201 14.30 4.27 9.58
C SER A 201 14.90 3.61 8.35
N GLY A 202 15.90 4.22 7.74
CA GLY A 202 16.58 3.64 6.58
C GLY A 202 17.55 4.62 5.94
N SER A 203 18.28 4.12 4.96
CA SER A 203 19.05 4.96 4.05
C SER A 203 18.71 4.61 2.62
N ALA A 204 18.64 5.61 1.77
CA ALA A 204 18.49 5.40 0.34
C ALA A 204 19.28 6.43 -0.45
N THR A 205 19.63 6.04 -1.67
CA THR A 205 20.31 6.86 -2.65
C THR A 205 19.42 6.94 -3.87
N GLY A 206 19.13 8.16 -4.29
CA GLY A 206 18.47 8.45 -5.55
C GLY A 206 19.50 8.88 -6.57
N GLU A 207 19.49 8.28 -7.74
CA GLU A 207 20.21 8.70 -8.94
C GLU A 207 19.20 9.16 -9.99
N VAL A 208 19.48 10.28 -10.63
CA VAL A 208 18.70 10.76 -11.78
C VAL A 208 19.63 10.93 -12.96
N VAL A 209 19.21 10.34 -14.08
CA VAL A 209 19.88 10.45 -15.38
C VAL A 209 19.06 11.35 -16.28
N ILE A 210 19.69 12.42 -16.74
CA ILE A 210 19.13 13.45 -17.61
C ILE A 210 19.86 13.42 -18.95
N LYS A 211 19.13 13.73 -20.02
CA LYS A 211 19.67 13.96 -21.36
C LYS A 211 19.55 15.44 -21.71
N VAL A 212 20.65 16.05 -22.12
CA VAL A 212 20.65 17.40 -22.69
C VAL A 212 20.54 17.30 -24.19
N LYS A 213 19.47 17.87 -24.72
CA LYS A 213 19.22 18.01 -26.14
C LYS A 213 20.08 19.13 -26.71
N ARG A 214 20.78 18.81 -27.80
CA ARG A 214 21.64 19.74 -28.53
C ARG A 214 21.19 19.81 -29.97
N SER A 215 21.04 21.02 -30.50
CA SER A 215 20.70 21.23 -31.91
C SER A 215 21.91 21.78 -32.67
N LYS A 216 22.06 21.34 -33.91
CA LYS A 216 23.12 21.82 -34.80
C LYS A 216 22.69 23.14 -35.41
N VAL A 217 23.43 24.20 -35.11
CA VAL A 217 23.19 25.55 -35.64
C VAL A 217 24.49 26.02 -36.27
N PHE A 218 24.49 26.19 -37.59
CA PHE A 218 25.71 26.37 -38.39
C PHE A 218 26.71 25.20 -38.19
N TRP A 219 27.86 25.47 -37.58
CA TRP A 219 28.97 24.53 -37.39
C TRP A 219 29.20 24.16 -35.92
N VAL A 220 28.24 24.45 -35.04
CA VAL A 220 28.34 24.21 -33.59
C VAL A 220 27.09 23.55 -33.03
N CYS A 221 27.21 22.97 -31.85
CA CYS A 221 26.10 22.40 -31.10
C CYS A 221 25.63 23.40 -30.04
N ILE A 222 24.32 23.68 -30.01
CA ILE A 222 23.71 24.54 -29.00
C ILE A 222 22.85 23.65 -28.08
N PRO A 223 23.20 23.51 -26.78
CA PRO A 223 22.32 22.87 -25.80
C PRO A 223 21.08 23.73 -25.59
N TYR A 224 19.89 23.15 -25.74
CA TYR A 224 18.65 23.94 -25.74
C TYR A 224 17.55 23.37 -24.83
N ALA A 225 17.54 22.07 -24.57
CA ALA A 225 16.50 21.46 -23.75
C ALA A 225 17.01 20.34 -22.85
N ILE A 226 16.27 20.13 -21.76
CA ILE A 226 16.49 19.06 -20.81
C ILE A 226 15.38 18.02 -20.97
N ARG A 227 15.78 16.74 -21.06
CA ARG A 227 14.89 15.59 -21.09
C ARG A 227 15.22 14.61 -19.97
N PHE A 228 14.20 14.12 -19.28
CA PHE A 228 14.35 13.06 -18.29
C PHE A 228 14.71 11.73 -18.97
N GLY A 229 15.73 11.03 -18.46
CA GLY A 229 16.12 9.71 -18.92
C GLY A 229 15.52 8.61 -18.06
N HIS A 230 16.01 8.49 -16.83
CA HIS A 230 15.47 7.57 -15.82
C HIS A 230 15.87 8.02 -14.41
N ALA A 231 15.17 7.51 -13.41
CA ALA A 231 15.54 7.62 -12.01
C ALA A 231 15.80 6.22 -11.46
N ARG A 232 16.91 6.06 -10.73
CA ARG A 232 17.22 4.85 -9.98
C ARG A 232 17.19 5.17 -8.50
N ALA A 233 16.57 4.30 -7.71
CA ALA A 233 16.52 4.42 -6.26
C ALA A 233 16.91 3.08 -5.64
N TRP A 234 17.89 3.11 -4.74
CA TRP A 234 18.29 1.93 -3.98
C TRP A 234 18.56 2.27 -2.53
N GLY A 235 18.39 1.29 -1.64
CA GLY A 235 18.58 1.53 -0.23
C GLY A 235 18.11 0.40 0.65
N ASN A 236 18.07 0.68 1.95
CA ASN A 236 17.46 -0.16 2.96
C ASN A 236 16.38 0.63 3.71
N ALA A 237 15.39 -0.10 4.22
CA ALA A 237 14.33 0.46 5.02
C ALA A 237 13.94 -0.52 6.12
N SER A 238 13.62 0.01 7.29
CA SER A 238 13.01 -0.64 8.42
C SER A 238 11.75 0.13 8.76
N VAL A 239 10.61 -0.55 8.75
CA VAL A 239 9.33 -0.01 9.16
C VAL A 239 8.85 -0.82 10.35
N SER A 240 8.69 -0.18 11.50
CA SER A 240 7.85 -0.69 12.56
C SER A 240 6.52 0.05 12.52
N ASN A 241 5.43 -0.71 12.62
CA ASN A 241 4.08 -0.19 12.65
C ASN A 241 3.31 -0.86 13.77
N ASP A 242 2.50 -0.07 14.44
CA ASP A 242 1.52 -0.43 15.44
C ASP A 242 0.24 0.32 15.06
N SER A 243 -0.63 -0.33 14.30
CA SER A 243 -1.90 0.23 13.86
C SER A 243 -3.06 -0.37 14.64
N SER A 244 -3.93 0.48 15.15
CA SER A 244 -5.20 0.08 15.73
C SER A 244 -6.38 0.71 14.99
N ILE A 245 -7.41 -0.10 14.77
CA ILE A 245 -8.69 0.35 14.23
C ILE A 245 -9.77 0.05 15.26
N ASN A 246 -10.66 1.00 15.53
CA ASN A 246 -11.81 0.82 16.41
C ASN A 246 -13.02 1.53 15.79
N GLY A 247 -14.07 0.79 15.45
CA GLY A 247 -15.28 1.45 14.96
C GLY A 247 -16.44 0.52 14.63
N SER A 248 -17.56 1.14 14.30
CA SER A 248 -18.79 0.52 13.82
C SER A 248 -18.94 0.79 12.33
N LEU A 249 -19.15 -0.26 11.54
CA LEU A 249 -19.32 -0.19 10.11
C LEU A 249 -20.80 -0.33 9.75
N SER A 250 -21.31 0.56 8.89
CA SER A 250 -22.67 0.55 8.34
C SER A 250 -22.73 0.16 6.85
N TYR A 251 -21.67 0.45 6.07
CA TYR A 251 -21.50 0.04 4.67
C TYR A 251 -20.02 0.07 4.25
N ALA A 252 -19.68 -0.39 3.03
CA ALA A 252 -18.29 -0.40 2.54
C ALA A 252 -17.62 0.97 2.65
N PHE A 253 -16.38 1.01 3.15
CA PHE A 253 -15.67 2.24 3.48
C PHE A 253 -14.28 2.23 2.83
N ASN A 254 -13.89 3.35 2.23
CA ASN A 254 -12.55 3.53 1.67
C ASN A 254 -12.04 4.90 2.07
N TRP A 255 -10.84 4.94 2.63
CA TRP A 255 -10.15 6.16 3.00
C TRP A 255 -8.66 6.02 2.69
N GLN A 256 -8.06 7.11 2.22
CA GLN A 256 -6.62 7.23 2.04
C GLN A 256 -6.21 8.67 2.28
N GLN A 257 -5.04 8.88 2.87
CA GLN A 257 -4.51 10.21 3.13
C GLN A 257 -2.98 10.19 3.10
N GLN A 258 -2.39 11.24 2.52
CA GLN A 258 -0.97 11.53 2.70
C GLN A 258 -0.79 12.22 4.05
N ILE A 259 -0.12 11.54 4.98
CA ILE A 259 0.03 12.00 6.37
C ILE A 259 1.29 12.84 6.58
N ALA A 260 2.31 12.63 5.75
CA ALA A 260 3.54 13.40 5.78
C ALA A 260 4.18 13.38 4.39
N LYS A 261 4.98 14.41 4.12
CA LYS A 261 5.82 14.49 2.93
C LYS A 261 7.10 15.26 3.26
N PRO A 262 8.00 14.70 4.09
CA PRO A 262 9.26 15.35 4.43
C PRO A 262 10.07 15.62 3.17
N HIS A 263 10.68 16.80 3.11
CA HIS A 263 11.68 17.12 2.09
C HIS A 263 12.99 16.41 2.46
N LEU A 264 13.53 15.62 1.53
CA LEU A 264 14.79 14.88 1.72
C LEU A 264 16.02 15.67 1.23
N GLY A 265 15.78 16.81 0.58
CA GLY A 265 16.79 17.66 -0.04
C GLY A 265 16.58 17.80 -1.54
N SER A 266 17.47 18.56 -2.18
CA SER A 266 17.47 18.78 -3.63
C SER A 266 18.88 18.79 -4.20
N LEU A 267 18.98 18.68 -5.52
CA LEU A 267 20.17 18.91 -6.32
C LEU A 267 19.91 20.12 -7.22
N ASN A 268 20.80 21.11 -7.19
CA ASN A 268 20.76 22.34 -7.97
C ASN A 268 22.10 22.54 -8.66
N PHE A 269 22.16 22.26 -9.95
CA PHE A 269 23.39 22.28 -10.74
C PHE A 269 23.12 22.76 -12.17
N ALA A 270 24.14 23.27 -12.84
CA ALA A 270 24.04 23.61 -14.26
C ALA A 270 24.48 22.43 -15.14
N ILE A 271 23.83 22.29 -16.29
CA ILE A 271 24.36 21.54 -17.43
C ILE A 271 24.52 22.50 -18.59
N GLY A 272 25.76 22.91 -18.86
CA GLY A 272 26.02 24.03 -19.76
C GLY A 272 25.29 25.29 -19.28
N PRO A 273 24.48 25.98 -20.11
CA PRO A 273 23.75 27.16 -19.70
C PRO A 273 22.44 26.86 -18.96
N LEU A 274 22.04 25.59 -18.81
CA LEU A 274 20.71 25.21 -18.33
C LEU A 274 20.76 24.86 -16.82
N PRO A 275 20.16 25.67 -15.94
CA PRO A 275 19.99 25.30 -14.53
C PRO A 275 18.99 24.15 -14.36
N VAL A 276 19.37 23.15 -13.56
CA VAL A 276 18.56 21.96 -13.26
C VAL A 276 18.27 21.89 -11.77
N HIS A 277 17.00 21.74 -11.42
CA HIS A 277 16.56 21.41 -10.06
C HIS A 277 15.95 20.02 -10.01
N ILE A 278 16.48 19.14 -9.16
CA ILE A 278 15.87 17.86 -8.82
C ILE A 278 15.61 17.86 -7.32
N GLY A 279 14.34 17.80 -6.92
CA GLY A 279 13.99 17.67 -5.51
C GLY A 279 13.61 16.25 -5.14
N PHE A 280 13.84 15.91 -3.87
CA PHE A 280 13.49 14.63 -3.30
C PHE A 280 12.56 14.83 -2.10
N ASN A 281 11.50 14.02 -2.03
CA ASN A 281 10.65 13.97 -0.85
C ASN A 281 10.22 12.54 -0.54
N LEU A 282 9.67 12.39 0.66
CA LEU A 282 9.26 11.11 1.21
C LEU A 282 7.76 11.09 1.50
N PRO A 283 6.87 10.99 0.50
CA PRO A 283 5.44 10.87 0.76
C PRO A 283 5.16 9.61 1.57
N ILE A 284 4.49 9.81 2.71
CA ILE A 284 3.95 8.76 3.57
C ILE A 284 2.43 8.82 3.42
N GLU A 285 1.86 7.76 2.85
CA GLU A 285 0.42 7.61 2.62
C GLU A 285 -0.10 6.48 3.51
N LEU A 286 -1.29 6.65 4.06
CA LEU A 286 -2.02 5.60 4.75
C LEU A 286 -3.35 5.36 4.05
N GLY A 287 -3.85 4.13 4.14
CA GLY A 287 -5.19 3.86 3.70
C GLY A 287 -5.85 2.68 4.40
N VAL A 288 -7.17 2.76 4.41
CA VAL A 288 -8.08 1.81 5.02
C VAL A 288 -9.18 1.53 4.01
N SER A 289 -9.37 0.27 3.67
CA SER A 289 -10.47 -0.21 2.83
C SER A 289 -11.22 -1.29 3.59
N ILE A 290 -12.52 -1.16 3.72
CA ILE A 290 -13.36 -2.12 4.41
C ILE A 290 -14.47 -2.54 3.46
N ASN A 291 -14.43 -3.80 3.06
CA ASN A 291 -15.53 -4.42 2.31
C ASN A 291 -16.35 -5.28 3.27
N ALA A 292 -17.67 -5.11 3.30
CA ALA A 292 -18.52 -5.82 4.25
C ALA A 292 -19.83 -6.28 3.63
N THR A 293 -20.30 -7.43 4.10
CA THR A 293 -21.62 -7.97 3.77
C THR A 293 -22.68 -7.57 4.79
N VAL A 294 -22.27 -7.04 5.95
CA VAL A 294 -23.14 -6.65 7.09
C VAL A 294 -22.52 -5.54 7.95
N THR A 295 -23.34 -4.91 8.79
CA THR A 295 -22.93 -3.96 9.83
C THR A 295 -22.27 -4.70 11.00
N GLY A 296 -21.23 -4.11 11.62
CA GLY A 296 -20.56 -4.70 12.78
C GLY A 296 -19.53 -3.79 13.43
N THR A 297 -19.04 -4.19 14.61
CA THR A 297 -17.95 -3.49 15.31
C THR A 297 -16.64 -4.25 15.21
N ILE A 298 -15.54 -3.53 15.04
CA ILE A 298 -14.19 -4.10 14.92
C ILE A 298 -13.24 -3.29 15.80
N ALA A 299 -12.49 -3.99 16.66
CA ALA A 299 -11.33 -3.46 17.36
C ALA A 299 -10.14 -4.42 17.25
N TYR A 300 -9.05 -3.99 16.61
CA TYR A 300 -7.83 -4.78 16.43
C TYR A 300 -6.58 -3.90 16.41
N ASN A 301 -5.46 -4.42 16.91
CA ASN A 301 -4.13 -3.82 16.88
C ASN A 301 -3.13 -4.74 16.13
N GLY A 302 -2.52 -4.23 15.06
CA GLY A 302 -1.48 -4.89 14.30
C GLY A 302 -0.12 -4.25 14.48
N GLN A 303 0.65 -4.83 15.40
CA GLN A 303 2.07 -4.57 15.52
C GLN A 303 2.86 -5.45 14.53
N GLN A 304 3.65 -4.84 13.66
CA GLN A 304 4.55 -5.52 12.73
C GLN A 304 5.83 -4.73 12.51
N THR A 305 6.93 -5.45 12.34
CA THR A 305 8.20 -4.86 11.88
C THR A 305 8.63 -5.55 10.60
N ALA A 306 8.99 -4.77 9.60
CA ALA A 306 9.55 -5.25 8.34
C ALA A 306 10.86 -4.50 8.07
N THR A 307 11.89 -5.23 7.66
CA THR A 307 13.16 -4.66 7.21
C THR A 307 13.45 -5.18 5.82
N GLY A 308 14.09 -4.38 4.97
CA GLY A 308 14.39 -4.80 3.60
C GLY A 308 15.33 -3.87 2.87
N SER A 309 15.72 -4.29 1.69
CA SER A 309 16.48 -3.51 0.71
C SER A 309 15.78 -3.51 -0.63
N PHE A 310 16.03 -2.47 -1.43
CA PHE A 310 15.47 -2.33 -2.76
C PHE A 310 16.49 -1.68 -3.69
N ASP A 311 16.37 -1.96 -4.98
CA ASP A 311 17.08 -1.28 -6.06
C ASP A 311 16.19 -1.33 -7.31
N TYR A 312 15.67 -0.17 -7.70
CA TYR A 312 14.78 -0.03 -8.85
C TYR A 312 15.22 1.12 -9.74
N THR A 313 15.18 0.86 -11.04
CA THR A 313 15.33 1.88 -12.09
C THR A 313 14.00 2.06 -12.80
N CYS A 314 13.51 3.30 -12.85
CA CYS A 314 12.26 3.69 -13.45
C CYS A 314 12.49 4.74 -14.55
N ASN A 315 11.84 4.55 -15.69
CA ASN A 315 11.59 5.61 -16.67
C ASN A 315 10.08 5.89 -16.70
N SER A 316 9.61 6.63 -17.69
CA SER A 316 8.20 6.99 -17.83
C SER A 316 7.25 5.85 -18.15
N SER A 317 7.73 4.74 -18.69
CA SER A 317 6.89 3.62 -19.13
C SER A 317 7.08 2.33 -18.34
N ASN A 318 8.24 2.13 -17.74
CA ASN A 318 8.52 0.93 -16.97
C ASN A 318 9.45 1.19 -15.79
N CYS A 319 9.42 0.25 -14.86
CA CYS A 319 10.46 0.10 -13.86
C CYS A 319 10.94 -1.33 -13.83
N SER A 320 12.23 -1.51 -13.60
CA SER A 320 12.87 -2.81 -13.42
C SER A 320 13.80 -2.77 -12.21
N GLY A 321 13.88 -3.86 -11.46
CA GLY A 321 14.69 -3.92 -10.25
C GLY A 321 14.43 -5.15 -9.41
N TYR A 322 14.90 -5.12 -8.17
CA TYR A 322 14.67 -6.16 -7.18
C TYR A 322 14.43 -5.57 -5.79
N ALA A 323 13.80 -6.35 -4.92
CA ALA A 323 13.69 -6.07 -3.49
C ALA A 323 13.94 -7.33 -2.68
N SER A 324 14.52 -7.17 -1.50
CA SER A 324 14.65 -8.23 -0.50
C SER A 324 14.11 -7.74 0.83
N TYR A 325 13.53 -8.64 1.63
CA TYR A 325 12.92 -8.25 2.89
C TYR A 325 12.96 -9.39 3.90
N SER A 326 12.88 -9.02 5.17
CA SER A 326 12.69 -9.90 6.31
C SER A 326 11.62 -9.31 7.22
N LEU A 327 10.84 -10.19 7.83
CA LEU A 327 9.86 -9.80 8.83
C LEU A 327 10.41 -10.02 10.22
N GLY A 328 10.01 -9.15 11.14
CA GLY A 328 10.09 -9.43 12.56
C GLY A 328 9.15 -10.57 12.98
N SER A 329 9.27 -10.97 14.23
CA SER A 329 8.41 -11.96 14.86
C SER A 329 6.93 -11.55 14.81
N ALA A 330 6.04 -12.53 14.67
CA ALA A 330 4.59 -12.30 14.73
C ALA A 330 4.20 -11.56 16.03
N PRO A 331 3.20 -10.66 15.98
CA PRO A 331 2.80 -9.85 17.13
C PRO A 331 2.45 -10.69 18.34
N THR A 332 2.73 -10.13 19.52
CA THR A 332 2.24 -10.65 20.80
C THR A 332 0.71 -10.71 20.78
N PRO A 333 0.09 -11.71 21.45
CA PRO A 333 -1.37 -11.84 21.45
C PRO A 333 -2.00 -10.59 22.06
N GLN A 334 -2.75 -9.84 21.26
CA GLN A 334 -3.57 -8.72 21.72
C GLN A 334 -5.06 -9.10 21.70
N PRO A 335 -5.87 -8.57 22.63
CA PRO A 335 -7.30 -8.83 22.65
C PRO A 335 -7.98 -8.18 21.44
N VAL A 336 -8.64 -9.00 20.64
CA VAL A 336 -9.48 -8.57 19.52
C VAL A 336 -10.94 -8.69 19.96
N THR A 337 -11.74 -7.65 19.74
CA THR A 337 -13.18 -7.69 20.03
C THR A 337 -13.97 -7.30 18.79
N ALA A 338 -15.04 -8.04 18.53
CA ALA A 338 -15.92 -7.79 17.40
C ALA A 338 -17.35 -8.27 17.69
N SER A 339 -18.33 -7.77 16.94
CA SER A 339 -19.67 -8.36 16.87
C SER A 339 -20.19 -8.27 15.45
N VAL A 340 -20.44 -9.44 14.84
CA VAL A 340 -20.79 -9.55 13.41
C VAL A 340 -21.73 -10.75 13.23
N SER A 341 -22.70 -10.65 12.33
CA SER A 341 -23.48 -11.78 11.79
C SER A 341 -23.36 -11.78 10.26
N GLY A 342 -22.19 -12.17 9.75
CA GLY A 342 -21.76 -12.03 8.36
C GLY A 342 -20.23 -11.96 8.27
N ARG A 343 -19.70 -11.36 7.18
CA ARG A 343 -18.24 -11.26 6.94
C ARG A 343 -17.81 -9.84 6.61
N ILE A 344 -16.70 -9.40 7.21
CA ILE A 344 -16.09 -8.08 7.01
C ILE A 344 -14.60 -8.27 6.69
N TYR A 345 -14.14 -7.63 5.62
CA TYR A 345 -12.76 -7.70 5.13
C TYR A 345 -12.08 -6.33 5.25
N PRO A 346 -11.56 -5.97 6.43
CA PRO A 346 -10.74 -4.78 6.57
C PRO A 346 -9.37 -5.01 5.93
N THR A 347 -8.92 -4.05 5.13
CA THR A 347 -7.60 -3.99 4.52
C THR A 347 -6.95 -2.68 4.95
N LEU A 348 -5.85 -2.78 5.68
CA LEU A 348 -5.05 -1.64 6.11
C LEU A 348 -3.76 -1.63 5.30
N TRP A 349 -3.31 -0.46 4.88
CA TRP A 349 -2.00 -0.32 4.27
C TRP A 349 -1.35 1.00 4.66
N ALA A 350 -0.02 0.96 4.71
CA ALA A 350 0.82 2.12 4.83
C ALA A 350 1.77 2.10 3.64
N GLN A 351 1.98 3.22 2.98
CA GLN A 351 2.96 3.37 1.93
C GLN A 351 3.98 4.41 2.33
N VAL A 352 5.23 4.03 2.17
CA VAL A 352 6.36 4.95 2.18
C VAL A 352 6.89 4.98 0.79
N SER A 353 7.25 6.15 0.27
CA SER A 353 7.92 6.20 -1.02
C SER A 353 8.96 7.28 -1.06
N VAL A 354 10.05 7.01 -1.77
CA VAL A 354 10.98 8.04 -2.22
C VAL A 354 10.43 8.56 -3.54
N ARG A 355 10.25 9.88 -3.63
CA ARG A 355 9.82 10.57 -4.84
C ARG A 355 10.88 11.59 -5.23
N ALA A 356 11.37 11.48 -6.46
CA ALA A 356 12.21 12.47 -7.10
C ALA A 356 11.36 13.27 -8.09
N TYR A 357 11.48 14.59 -8.11
CA TYR A 357 10.77 15.46 -9.03
C TYR A 357 11.73 16.43 -9.75
N LEU A 358 11.42 16.74 -11.00
CA LEU A 358 12.18 17.70 -11.82
C LEU A 358 11.49 19.06 -11.74
N TYR A 359 12.18 20.07 -11.22
CA TYR A 359 11.69 21.43 -10.92
C TYR A 359 10.51 21.47 -9.93
N SER A 360 9.39 20.84 -10.27
CA SER A 360 8.24 20.64 -9.39
C SER A 360 7.48 19.36 -9.74
N GLU A 361 6.69 18.86 -8.80
CA GLU A 361 5.87 17.65 -9.01
C GLU A 361 4.77 17.81 -10.04
N SER A 362 4.39 19.07 -10.35
CA SER A 362 3.46 19.34 -11.43
C SER A 362 4.11 19.10 -12.78
N ILE A 363 5.44 19.23 -12.93
CA ILE A 363 6.14 18.94 -14.19
C ILE A 363 6.38 17.45 -14.34
N ALA A 364 7.20 16.88 -13.48
CA ALA A 364 7.51 15.46 -13.55
C ALA A 364 7.97 14.94 -12.19
N TYR A 365 7.51 13.75 -11.83
CA TYR A 365 8.09 13.00 -10.73
C TYR A 365 8.11 11.51 -11.03
N ALA A 366 9.09 10.83 -10.43
CA ALA A 366 9.16 9.39 -10.33
C ALA A 366 9.20 9.01 -8.85
N GLN A 367 8.47 7.97 -8.50
CA GLN A 367 8.30 7.52 -7.13
C GLN A 367 8.42 6.00 -7.08
N VAL A 368 9.19 5.52 -6.11
CA VAL A 368 9.28 4.11 -5.76
C VAL A 368 9.00 3.97 -4.27
N GLY A 369 8.15 3.01 -3.92
CA GLY A 369 7.66 2.86 -2.57
C GLY A 369 7.46 1.42 -2.13
N VAL A 370 7.43 1.28 -0.82
CA VAL A 370 7.10 0.04 -0.12
C VAL A 370 5.73 0.22 0.50
N ARG A 371 4.82 -0.72 0.25
CA ARG A 371 3.45 -0.69 0.74
C ARG A 371 3.08 -2.03 1.39
N PRO A 372 3.30 -2.22 2.70
CA PRO A 372 2.71 -3.32 3.45
C PRO A 372 1.20 -3.22 3.50
N TYR A 373 0.54 -4.38 3.41
CA TYR A 373 -0.88 -4.57 3.62
C TYR A 373 -1.10 -5.55 4.77
N LEU A 374 -2.10 -5.24 5.60
CA LEU A 374 -2.72 -6.16 6.53
C LEU A 374 -4.14 -6.43 6.05
N TYR A 375 -4.45 -7.71 5.84
CA TYR A 375 -5.77 -8.17 5.44
C TYR A 375 -6.40 -8.88 6.61
N GLY A 376 -7.42 -8.27 7.18
CA GLY A 376 -8.28 -8.90 8.15
C GLY A 376 -9.47 -9.59 7.47
N ASP A 377 -9.98 -10.61 8.13
CA ASP A 377 -11.20 -11.30 7.77
C ASP A 377 -11.96 -11.65 9.04
N PHE A 378 -12.96 -10.82 9.34
CA PHE A 378 -13.88 -11.05 10.44
C PHE A 378 -15.06 -11.86 9.93
N TRP A 379 -15.29 -13.00 10.56
CA TRP A 379 -16.48 -13.79 10.32
C TRP A 379 -17.24 -13.99 11.61
N GLY A 380 -18.53 -13.71 11.58
CA GLY A 380 -19.45 -14.01 12.67
C GLY A 380 -20.68 -14.75 12.16
N TYR A 381 -21.15 -15.70 12.95
CA TYR A 381 -22.34 -16.48 12.64
C TYR A 381 -23.13 -16.74 13.92
N TYR A 382 -24.46 -16.63 13.83
CA TYR A 382 -25.37 -17.09 14.86
C TYR A 382 -26.64 -17.64 14.21
N GLY A 383 -26.93 -18.92 14.44
CA GLY A 383 -28.09 -19.57 13.83
C GLY A 383 -28.05 -21.08 13.97
N ASN A 384 -29.08 -21.75 13.47
CA ASN A 384 -29.22 -23.21 13.54
C ASN A 384 -29.18 -23.88 12.15
N THR A 385 -28.93 -23.13 11.08
CA THR A 385 -28.94 -23.66 9.70
C THR A 385 -27.75 -24.56 9.39
N CYS A 386 -26.70 -24.50 10.21
CA CYS A 386 -25.58 -25.43 10.18
C CYS A 386 -25.45 -26.24 11.48
N GLY A 387 -26.54 -26.34 12.24
CA GLY A 387 -26.68 -27.26 13.38
C GLY A 387 -26.60 -28.73 12.93
N ASP A 388 -26.78 -29.63 13.88
CA ASP A 388 -26.66 -31.09 13.76
C ASP A 388 -25.22 -31.59 13.60
N ALA A 389 -24.31 -31.16 14.47
CA ALA A 389 -22.94 -31.69 14.44
C ALA A 389 -22.85 -33.17 14.80
N ASN A 390 -23.78 -33.72 15.58
CA ASN A 390 -23.76 -35.11 16.01
C ASN A 390 -24.64 -36.03 15.15
N GLY A 391 -25.46 -35.51 14.22
CA GLY A 391 -26.30 -36.33 13.34
C GLY A 391 -27.51 -36.91 14.04
N ASP A 392 -28.10 -36.21 15.01
CA ASP A 392 -29.32 -36.62 15.72
C ASP A 392 -30.60 -36.02 15.13
N PHE A 393 -30.49 -35.31 13.99
CA PHE A 393 -31.57 -34.61 13.30
C PHE A 393 -32.19 -33.45 14.09
N ILE A 394 -31.55 -33.00 15.17
CA ILE A 394 -31.96 -31.83 15.95
C ILE A 394 -30.89 -30.75 15.76
N ASN A 395 -31.22 -29.74 14.98
CA ASN A 395 -30.30 -28.62 14.75
C ASN A 395 -30.08 -27.83 16.04
N GLU A 396 -28.89 -27.92 16.63
CA GLU A 396 -28.47 -27.01 17.69
C GLU A 396 -28.21 -25.60 17.17
N THR A 397 -28.35 -24.62 18.08
CA THR A 397 -27.89 -23.25 17.81
C THR A 397 -26.37 -23.22 17.80
N VAL A 398 -25.83 -22.72 16.69
CA VAL A 398 -24.41 -22.60 16.42
C VAL A 398 -24.01 -21.12 16.44
N SER A 399 -22.84 -20.83 16.98
CA SER A 399 -22.26 -19.50 17.04
C SER A 399 -20.79 -19.52 16.67
N ALA A 400 -20.34 -18.47 15.99
CA ALA A 400 -18.93 -18.18 15.79
C ALA A 400 -18.66 -16.69 15.76
N LEU A 401 -17.45 -16.35 16.19
CA LEU A 401 -16.84 -15.06 15.96
C LEU A 401 -15.34 -15.28 15.82
N THR A 402 -14.82 -15.11 14.62
CA THR A 402 -13.41 -15.36 14.32
C THR A 402 -12.78 -14.18 13.63
N PHE A 403 -11.47 -14.02 13.81
CA PHE A 403 -10.66 -13.06 13.08
C PHE A 403 -9.45 -13.78 12.49
N ASP A 404 -9.32 -13.73 11.18
CA ASP A 404 -8.12 -14.14 10.46
C ASP A 404 -7.35 -12.91 10.01
N LEU A 405 -6.03 -12.94 10.17
CA LEU A 405 -5.16 -11.86 9.77
C LEU A 405 -4.00 -12.38 8.95
N ASP A 406 -3.86 -11.76 7.79
CA ASP A 406 -2.77 -11.99 6.87
C ASP A 406 -2.02 -10.69 6.58
N TRP A 407 -0.82 -10.84 6.04
CA TRP A 407 -0.05 -9.73 5.54
C TRP A 407 0.50 -9.98 4.14
N GLN A 408 0.85 -8.89 3.46
CA GLN A 408 1.51 -8.92 2.16
C GLN A 408 2.33 -7.65 1.96
N LEU A 409 3.50 -7.74 1.33
CA LEU A 409 4.29 -6.57 0.93
C LEU A 409 4.09 -6.30 -0.56
N TYR A 410 3.98 -5.02 -0.92
CA TYR A 410 4.03 -4.56 -2.30
C TYR A 410 5.18 -3.59 -2.45
N ILE A 411 5.86 -3.67 -3.59
CA ILE A 411 6.72 -2.61 -4.10
C ILE A 411 5.97 -1.93 -5.23
N THR A 412 5.74 -0.64 -5.05
CA THR A 412 4.94 0.18 -5.95
C THR A 412 5.81 1.20 -6.63
N ALA A 413 5.51 1.51 -7.88
CA ALA A 413 6.05 2.69 -8.53
C ALA A 413 4.93 3.59 -9.04
N ARG A 414 5.21 4.88 -9.04
CA ARG A 414 4.34 5.90 -9.59
C ARG A 414 5.20 6.89 -10.36
N THR A 415 4.81 7.21 -11.59
CA THR A 415 5.37 8.35 -12.31
C THR A 415 4.23 9.30 -12.62
N SER A 416 4.53 10.59 -12.63
CA SER A 416 3.60 11.60 -13.11
C SER A 416 4.36 12.57 -13.97
N VAL A 417 3.74 12.96 -15.05
CA VAL A 417 4.27 13.96 -15.96
C VAL A 417 3.10 14.87 -16.32
N LEU A 418 3.12 16.11 -15.84
CA LEU A 418 2.09 17.13 -16.09
C LEU A 418 0.67 16.66 -15.78
N GLY A 419 0.52 16.03 -14.61
CA GLY A 419 -0.75 15.50 -14.10
C GLY A 419 -1.12 14.12 -14.64
N SER A 420 -0.54 13.64 -15.75
CA SER A 420 -0.74 12.28 -16.22
C SER A 420 0.06 11.30 -15.36
N THR A 421 -0.63 10.49 -14.56
CA THR A 421 -0.01 9.58 -13.59
C THR A 421 -0.12 8.13 -14.02
N ASN A 422 1.01 7.42 -14.04
CA ASN A 422 1.06 5.97 -14.17
C ASN A 422 1.39 5.34 -12.82
N ASN A 423 0.74 4.22 -12.49
CA ASN A 423 0.95 3.47 -11.25
C ASN A 423 1.20 2.01 -11.58
N TRP A 424 2.18 1.40 -10.92
CA TRP A 424 2.52 -0.01 -11.09
C TRP A 424 2.70 -0.70 -9.75
N ASN A 425 2.26 -1.95 -9.69
CA ASN A 425 2.75 -2.92 -8.73
C ASN A 425 3.96 -3.62 -9.38
N LEU A 426 5.17 -3.27 -8.94
CA LEU A 426 6.39 -3.83 -9.52
C LEU A 426 6.62 -5.26 -9.06
N TRP A 427 6.29 -5.54 -7.81
CA TRP A 427 6.48 -6.84 -7.20
C TRP A 427 5.68 -6.92 -5.89
N ASN A 428 5.22 -8.11 -5.54
CA ASN A 428 4.59 -8.38 -4.26
C ASN A 428 4.97 -9.76 -3.71
N THR A 429 4.82 -9.91 -2.40
CA THR A 429 5.00 -11.20 -1.73
C THR A 429 3.78 -12.07 -1.96
N SER A 430 3.90 -13.38 -1.73
CA SER A 430 2.72 -14.19 -1.43
C SER A 430 2.04 -13.62 -0.19
N ARG A 431 0.71 -13.66 -0.13
CA ARG A 431 -0.03 -13.40 1.12
C ARG A 431 0.36 -14.47 2.14
N ARG A 432 0.61 -14.05 3.39
CA ARG A 432 1.11 -14.92 4.45
C ARG A 432 0.22 -14.77 5.67
N HIS A 433 -0.19 -15.90 6.21
CA HIS A 433 -0.96 -15.95 7.44
C HIS A 433 -0.12 -15.48 8.62
N ILE A 434 -0.67 -14.54 9.40
CA ILE A 434 -0.09 -14.11 10.66
C ILE A 434 -0.70 -14.93 11.78
N ARG A 435 -2.03 -14.83 11.94
CA ARG A 435 -2.71 -15.42 13.08
C ARG A 435 -4.22 -15.49 12.89
N PHE A 436 -4.80 -16.52 13.49
CA PHE A 436 -6.22 -16.74 13.62
C PHE A 436 -6.64 -16.65 15.08
N TRP A 437 -7.78 -15.99 15.34
CA TRP A 437 -8.38 -15.91 16.66
C TRP A 437 -9.83 -16.37 16.63
N ASP A 438 -10.19 -17.19 17.62
CA ASP A 438 -11.57 -17.45 18.01
C ASP A 438 -11.91 -16.51 19.17
N LEU A 439 -12.84 -15.60 18.91
CA LEU A 439 -13.14 -14.46 19.79
C LEU A 439 -14.27 -14.76 20.77
N LEU A 440 -14.97 -15.89 20.63
CA LEU A 440 -16.02 -16.28 21.58
C LEU A 440 -15.40 -16.90 22.83
N SER A 441 -15.76 -16.38 24.00
CA SER A 441 -15.42 -16.99 25.29
C SER A 441 -16.01 -18.40 25.38
N GLY A 442 -15.16 -19.41 25.57
CA GLY A 442 -15.55 -20.84 25.53
C GLY A 442 -15.47 -21.49 24.15
N GLY A 443 -15.05 -20.73 23.13
CA GLY A 443 -14.84 -21.20 21.77
C GLY A 443 -16.10 -21.22 20.91
N SER A 444 -15.92 -20.99 19.62
CA SER A 444 -16.95 -21.04 18.60
C SER A 444 -17.45 -22.47 18.39
N SER A 445 -18.77 -22.67 18.36
CA SER A 445 -19.34 -23.99 18.05
C SER A 445 -19.38 -24.25 16.54
N ALA A 446 -19.33 -23.20 15.71
CA ALA A 446 -19.34 -23.32 14.25
C ALA A 446 -18.04 -23.88 13.66
N ILE A 447 -16.92 -23.76 14.39
CA ILE A 447 -15.61 -24.29 13.97
C ILE A 447 -15.43 -25.78 14.29
N ARG A 448 -16.36 -26.37 15.06
CA ARG A 448 -16.35 -27.81 15.35
C ARG A 448 -16.81 -28.58 14.12
N PRO A 449 -16.16 -29.70 13.76
CA PRO A 449 -16.61 -30.51 12.64
C PRO A 449 -17.93 -31.23 12.98
N THR A 450 -18.66 -31.65 11.96
CA THR A 450 -19.73 -32.64 12.10
C THR A 450 -19.11 -34.03 12.31
N LEU A 451 -19.79 -34.88 13.07
CA LEU A 451 -19.46 -36.27 13.36
C LEU A 451 -20.75 -37.10 13.29
N LEU A 452 -20.92 -37.78 12.17
CA LEU A 452 -22.10 -38.61 11.87
C LEU A 452 -21.74 -40.09 11.96
N GLY A 453 -22.66 -40.91 12.45
CA GLY A 453 -22.48 -42.35 12.56
C GLY A 453 -23.51 -42.95 13.53
N PRO A 454 -23.55 -44.28 13.69
CA PRO A 454 -24.47 -44.89 14.65
C PRO A 454 -24.09 -44.54 16.10
N SER A 455 -25.06 -44.59 17.00
CA SER A 455 -24.85 -44.42 18.46
C SER A 455 -24.61 -45.75 19.17
N SER A 456 -24.75 -46.88 18.47
CA SER A 456 -24.48 -48.21 18.98
C SER A 456 -23.89 -49.11 17.89
N THR A 457 -23.02 -50.04 18.27
CA THR A 457 -22.50 -51.09 17.39
C THR A 457 -22.21 -52.37 18.18
N THR A 458 -21.84 -53.44 17.50
CA THR A 458 -21.42 -54.72 18.07
C THR A 458 -19.90 -54.84 18.13
N VAL A 459 -19.39 -55.53 19.14
CA VAL A 459 -17.97 -55.88 19.25
C VAL A 459 -17.47 -56.51 17.93
N ASN A 460 -16.22 -56.18 17.55
CA ASN A 460 -15.53 -56.65 16.34
C ASN A 460 -16.23 -56.33 15.01
N THR A 461 -17.17 -55.37 14.99
CA THR A 461 -17.88 -54.95 13.78
C THR A 461 -17.34 -53.61 13.27
N PHE A 462 -16.87 -53.58 12.02
CA PHE A 462 -16.45 -52.33 11.38
C PHE A 462 -17.64 -51.39 11.21
N THR A 463 -17.53 -50.22 11.84
CA THR A 463 -18.58 -49.21 11.89
C THR A 463 -18.06 -47.91 11.30
N ASN A 464 -18.81 -47.35 10.35
CA ASN A 464 -18.42 -46.13 9.63
C ASN A 464 -18.85 -44.87 10.39
N TYR A 465 -17.94 -43.90 10.46
CA TYR A 465 -18.18 -42.55 10.96
C TYR A 465 -17.72 -41.55 9.92
N SER A 466 -18.55 -40.54 9.68
CA SER A 466 -18.33 -39.49 8.70
C SER A 466 -18.07 -38.16 9.38
N SER A 467 -17.19 -37.35 8.82
CA SER A 467 -16.89 -36.02 9.33
C SER A 467 -16.53 -35.04 8.22
N ARG A 468 -16.95 -33.78 8.41
CA ARG A 468 -16.61 -32.60 7.60
C ARG A 468 -16.78 -31.33 8.43
N MET A 469 -16.26 -30.20 7.99
CA MET A 469 -16.61 -28.92 8.62
C MET A 469 -18.11 -28.63 8.45
N ARG A 470 -18.67 -27.84 9.36
CA ARG A 470 -20.09 -27.43 9.24
C ARG A 470 -20.30 -26.61 7.96
N PRO A 471 -21.49 -26.65 7.34
CA PRO A 471 -21.78 -25.87 6.14
C PRO A 471 -21.63 -24.34 6.30
N CYS A 472 -21.71 -23.82 7.53
CA CYS A 472 -21.51 -22.39 7.81
C CYS A 472 -20.03 -21.98 7.88
N TRP A 473 -19.07 -22.92 7.91
CA TRP A 473 -17.65 -22.60 7.88
C TRP A 473 -17.30 -21.83 6.60
N PRO A 474 -16.75 -20.61 6.69
CA PRO A 474 -16.73 -19.68 5.56
C PRO A 474 -15.47 -19.80 4.69
N TYR A 475 -14.56 -20.70 5.04
CA TYR A 475 -13.26 -20.81 4.42
C TYR A 475 -13.14 -22.11 3.62
N GLY A 476 -12.42 -22.05 2.50
CA GLY A 476 -12.28 -23.17 1.55
C GLY A 476 -11.01 -24.01 1.73
N ASP A 477 -10.11 -23.61 2.63
CA ASP A 477 -8.80 -24.26 2.83
C ASP A 477 -8.91 -25.69 3.33
N THR A 478 -8.01 -26.56 2.86
CA THR A 478 -8.01 -27.97 3.26
C THR A 478 -7.76 -28.09 4.76
N VAL A 479 -8.63 -28.80 5.47
CA VAL A 479 -8.56 -28.96 6.93
C VAL A 479 -7.90 -30.28 7.28
N SER A 480 -6.87 -30.22 8.12
CA SER A 480 -6.30 -31.37 8.82
C SER A 480 -7.13 -31.70 10.05
N SER A 481 -7.53 -32.96 10.15
CA SER A 481 -8.46 -33.45 11.15
C SER A 481 -8.02 -34.80 11.71
N ARG A 482 -8.59 -35.17 12.86
CA ARG A 482 -8.29 -36.42 13.55
C ARG A 482 -9.52 -37.01 14.21
N PHE A 483 -9.73 -38.31 13.98
CA PHE A 483 -10.60 -39.14 14.82
C PHE A 483 -9.82 -39.66 16.04
N SER A 484 -10.45 -39.57 17.21
CA SER A 484 -10.09 -40.32 18.40
C SER A 484 -11.21 -41.31 18.71
N TRP A 485 -10.88 -42.59 18.82
CA TRP A 485 -11.88 -43.67 18.87
C TRP A 485 -12.30 -44.05 20.29
N GLY A 486 -11.83 -43.34 21.31
CA GLY A 486 -12.15 -43.58 22.72
C GLY A 486 -11.40 -44.75 23.35
N ASP A 487 -10.64 -45.52 22.58
CA ASP A 487 -9.83 -46.67 23.00
C ASP A 487 -8.31 -46.38 22.94
N GLY A 488 -7.94 -45.11 22.83
CA GLY A 488 -6.55 -44.65 22.66
C GLY A 488 -6.04 -44.67 21.22
N THR A 489 -6.77 -45.24 20.27
CA THR A 489 -6.38 -45.22 18.84
C THR A 489 -6.85 -43.95 18.13
N LEU A 490 -6.07 -43.52 17.13
CA LEU A 490 -6.28 -42.28 16.38
C LEU A 490 -6.31 -42.55 14.87
N SER A 491 -7.02 -41.70 14.11
CA SER A 491 -6.97 -41.72 12.64
C SER A 491 -6.99 -40.30 12.08
N SER A 492 -5.88 -39.88 11.47
CA SER A 492 -5.73 -38.55 10.87
C SER A 492 -6.20 -38.54 9.41
N TYR A 493 -6.65 -37.37 8.94
CA TYR A 493 -7.02 -37.15 7.55
C TYR A 493 -6.98 -35.67 7.20
N SER A 494 -6.96 -35.35 5.91
CA SER A 494 -7.11 -33.98 5.41
C SER A 494 -8.08 -33.96 4.24
N ALA A 495 -8.97 -32.98 4.20
CA ALA A 495 -9.95 -32.84 3.14
C ALA A 495 -10.39 -31.38 2.99
N ALA A 496 -10.94 -31.04 1.82
CA ALA A 496 -11.64 -29.79 1.65
C ALA A 496 -12.81 -29.69 2.68
N PRO A 497 -13.12 -28.51 3.22
CA PRO A 497 -14.05 -28.35 4.35
C PRO A 497 -15.44 -28.95 4.13
N SER A 498 -15.96 -28.86 2.90
CA SER A 498 -17.28 -29.36 2.52
C SER A 498 -17.32 -30.86 2.20
N THR A 499 -16.15 -31.49 2.03
CA THR A 499 -16.03 -32.90 1.64
C THR A 499 -16.20 -33.81 2.84
N THR A 500 -17.25 -34.65 2.81
CA THR A 500 -17.46 -35.70 3.82
C THR A 500 -16.38 -36.76 3.74
N THR A 501 -15.61 -36.93 4.81
CA THR A 501 -14.63 -37.99 4.95
C THR A 501 -15.15 -39.09 5.86
N THR A 502 -15.12 -40.34 5.39
CA THR A 502 -15.53 -41.51 6.18
C THR A 502 -14.31 -42.27 6.71
N ARG A 503 -14.39 -42.73 7.96
CA ARG A 503 -13.43 -43.64 8.61
C ARG A 503 -14.18 -44.75 9.32
N ALA A 504 -13.61 -45.95 9.34
CA ALA A 504 -14.21 -47.13 9.94
C ALA A 504 -13.43 -47.57 11.19
N LYS A 505 -14.13 -48.07 12.21
CA LYS A 505 -13.54 -48.63 13.44
C LYS A 505 -14.31 -49.86 13.90
N ALA A 506 -13.57 -50.88 14.34
CA ALA A 506 -14.07 -52.02 15.09
C ALA A 506 -13.43 -52.01 16.50
N TRP A 507 -14.25 -52.24 17.53
CA TRP A 507 -13.80 -52.28 18.93
C TRP A 507 -13.80 -53.71 19.44
N SER A 508 -12.76 -54.10 20.17
CA SER A 508 -12.61 -55.45 20.73
C SER A 508 -13.30 -55.64 22.08
N THR A 509 -13.71 -54.54 22.73
CA THR A 509 -14.33 -54.55 24.06
C THR A 509 -15.67 -53.83 24.04
N ALA A 510 -16.66 -54.43 24.70
CA ALA A 510 -17.95 -53.78 24.95
C ALA A 510 -17.79 -52.61 25.94
N GLY A 511 -18.72 -51.65 25.86
CA GLY A 511 -18.74 -50.46 26.73
C GLY A 511 -19.12 -49.18 25.98
N THR A 512 -19.28 -48.10 26.75
CA THR A 512 -19.52 -46.77 26.18
C THR A 512 -18.20 -46.09 25.85
N LEU A 513 -17.96 -45.80 24.58
CA LEU A 513 -16.75 -45.14 24.10
C LEU A 513 -17.07 -43.76 23.51
N GLY A 514 -16.14 -42.82 23.66
CA GLY A 514 -16.23 -41.47 23.10
C GLY A 514 -15.52 -41.38 21.76
N VAL A 515 -16.27 -41.40 20.66
CA VAL A 515 -15.71 -41.09 19.33
C VAL A 515 -15.67 -39.59 19.18
N GLN A 516 -14.50 -39.03 18.93
CA GLN A 516 -14.29 -37.61 18.76
C GLN A 516 -13.72 -37.32 17.38
N SER A 517 -14.30 -36.36 16.66
CA SER A 517 -13.67 -35.74 15.49
C SER A 517 -13.15 -34.36 15.88
N THR A 518 -11.88 -34.11 15.61
CA THR A 518 -11.21 -32.84 15.92
C THR A 518 -10.68 -32.22 14.63
N ALA A 519 -11.11 -30.99 14.33
CA ALA A 519 -10.47 -30.12 13.35
C ALA A 519 -9.24 -29.49 14.00
N LEU A 520 -8.06 -29.73 13.44
CA LEU A 520 -6.78 -29.32 14.02
C LEU A 520 -6.34 -27.97 13.47
N SER A 521 -6.11 -27.90 12.16
CA SER A 521 -5.67 -26.71 11.44
C SER A 521 -6.05 -26.80 9.96
N ASP A 522 -5.86 -25.74 9.20
CA ASP A 522 -6.00 -25.78 7.74
C ASP A 522 -4.72 -25.38 6.98
N SER A 523 -4.78 -25.51 5.64
CA SER A 523 -3.67 -25.19 4.74
C SER A 523 -3.31 -23.70 4.70
N HIS A 524 -4.18 -22.81 5.19
CA HIS A 524 -3.86 -21.39 5.34
C HIS A 524 -3.04 -21.12 6.61
N GLY A 525 -3.03 -22.06 7.56
CA GLY A 525 -2.26 -21.98 8.81
C GLY A 525 -3.11 -21.66 10.03
N ARG A 526 -4.44 -21.65 9.89
CA ARG A 526 -5.36 -21.31 10.99
C ARG A 526 -5.44 -22.47 11.96
N SER A 527 -5.28 -22.17 13.25
CA SER A 527 -5.35 -23.16 14.32
C SER A 527 -6.78 -23.26 14.85
N LEU A 528 -7.42 -24.42 14.68
CA LEU A 528 -8.84 -24.62 14.97
C LEU A 528 -9.04 -25.31 16.32
N ASN A 529 -8.34 -26.44 16.53
CA ASN A 529 -8.39 -27.28 17.75
C ASN A 529 -9.81 -27.47 18.34
N ALA A 530 -10.78 -27.70 17.47
CA ALA A 530 -12.19 -27.78 17.82
C ALA A 530 -12.73 -29.18 17.58
N SER A 531 -13.51 -29.71 18.53
CA SER A 531 -13.94 -31.11 18.49
C SER A 531 -15.42 -31.30 18.71
N THR A 532 -15.93 -32.37 18.11
CA THR A 532 -17.27 -32.91 18.34
C THR A 532 -17.14 -34.33 18.88
N LEU A 533 -17.85 -34.60 19.97
CA LEU A 533 -17.85 -35.89 20.66
C LEU A 533 -19.19 -36.59 20.45
N ARG A 534 -19.14 -37.88 20.12
CA ARG A 534 -20.29 -38.79 20.08
C ARG A 534 -20.03 -39.96 21.03
N LYS A 535 -20.99 -40.24 21.90
CA LYS A 535 -20.97 -41.46 22.73
C LYS A 535 -21.50 -42.62 21.90
N VAL A 536 -20.75 -43.72 21.88
CA VAL A 536 -21.08 -44.93 21.15
C VAL A 536 -21.15 -46.08 22.13
N GLN A 537 -22.26 -46.81 22.12
CA GLN A 537 -22.44 -48.02 22.90
C GLN A 537 -21.98 -49.23 22.09
N VAL A 538 -20.90 -49.89 22.52
CA VAL A 538 -20.41 -51.14 21.94
C VAL A 538 -21.01 -52.30 22.75
N ASN A 539 -21.79 -53.15 22.09
CA ASN A 539 -22.50 -54.30 22.68
C ASN A 539 -21.80 -55.63 22.41
#